data_AF-A0A3P1XAD9-F1
#
_entry.id   AF-A0A3P1XAD9-F1
#
_cell.length_a   1.000
_cell.length_b   1.000
_cell.length_c   1.000
_cell.angle_alpha   90.00
_cell.angle_beta   90.00
_cell.angle_gamma   90.00
#
_symmetry.space_group_name_H-M   'P 1'
#
loop_
_entity.id
_entity.type
_entity.pdbx_description
1 polymer ?
#
loop_
_entity_poly.entity_id
_entity_poly.type
_entity_poly.pdbx_seq_one_letter_code
_entity_poly.pdbx_strand_id
1 'polypeptide(L)'
;MKQIKQFSIWIIALAGWMIAGAATVQAQGVNMSRYITLTVQSGQPIRLKFKAAAVSTPVRVVSGANSTDVTVGTDWTAEQNFTADGTTMTVYGDIDGFECGGNRAELTALDVSQNTQLEELYCQNNRLPALDVSQNTQLKGLGCSDNQLPALDVSACTRLEELDCGGNDLTALDVSACTQLKMLWCFENRLTALDVSACAQLEKLYCAKNNFSTAALNRLYCSLPDRTSTTEGVIYSADNNTDPGHANVLAS
;
A
#
# COMPACT_ATOMS: atom_id res chain seq x y z
N MET A 1 -28.68 53.74 50.85
CA MET A 1 -27.66 53.53 49.81
C MET A 1 -26.31 53.82 50.44
N LYS A 2 -25.49 52.78 50.60
CA LYS A 2 -24.38 52.68 51.56
C LYS A 2 -23.02 53.04 50.93
N GLN A 3 -22.24 53.75 51.74
CA GLN A 3 -20.78 53.71 51.94
C GLN A 3 -19.80 54.30 50.91
N ILE A 4 -19.19 55.37 51.41
CA ILE A 4 -17.86 55.94 51.18
C ILE A 4 -16.77 54.89 51.53
N LYS A 5 -15.62 54.83 50.82
CA LYS A 5 -14.27 55.06 51.39
C LYS A 5 -13.10 54.76 50.43
N GLN A 6 -12.17 55.70 50.52
CA GLN A 6 -10.85 55.96 49.92
C GLN A 6 -9.75 54.87 50.00
N PHE A 7 -8.81 55.03 49.05
CA PHE A 7 -7.32 55.04 49.12
C PHE A 7 -6.50 53.73 49.17
N SER A 8 -5.87 53.48 48.00
CA SER A 8 -4.41 53.48 47.72
C SER A 8 -3.43 52.43 48.29
N ILE A 9 -2.56 51.98 47.38
CA ILE A 9 -1.14 51.54 47.49
C ILE A 9 -0.82 50.05 47.25
N TRP A 10 -0.04 49.85 46.17
CA TRP A 10 0.94 48.83 45.73
C TRP A 10 1.35 47.68 46.68
N ILE A 11 1.59 46.49 46.10
CA ILE A 11 2.83 45.67 46.23
C ILE A 11 2.74 44.38 45.39
N ILE A 12 3.88 44.05 44.78
CA ILE A 12 4.24 42.86 44.00
C ILE A 12 4.21 41.59 44.86
N ALA A 13 3.71 40.47 44.32
CA ALA A 13 4.16 39.14 44.74
C ALA A 13 4.05 38.14 43.57
N LEU A 14 5.22 37.72 43.07
CA LEU A 14 5.37 36.45 42.37
C LEU A 14 4.96 35.33 43.34
N ALA A 15 4.01 34.50 42.93
CA ALA A 15 3.87 33.14 43.43
C ALA A 15 3.60 32.26 42.21
N GLY A 16 4.65 31.58 41.76
CA GLY A 16 4.58 30.63 40.68
C GLY A 16 3.67 29.47 41.06
N TRP A 17 2.79 29.11 40.14
CA TRP A 17 2.38 27.72 39.98
C TRP A 17 2.68 27.37 38.54
N MET A 18 3.67 26.50 38.35
CA MET A 18 3.78 25.70 37.14
C MET A 18 2.44 24.98 36.98
N ILE A 19 1.59 25.48 36.09
CA ILE A 19 0.57 24.62 35.50
C ILE A 19 1.39 23.72 34.58
N ALA A 20 1.64 22.50 35.05
CA ALA A 20 2.01 21.42 34.16
C ALA A 20 0.96 21.42 33.06
N GLY A 21 1.35 21.85 31.87
CA GLY A 21 0.55 21.74 30.67
C GLY A 21 0.37 20.26 30.41
N ALA A 22 -0.62 19.65 31.05
CA ALA A 22 -1.31 18.53 30.45
C ALA A 22 -1.95 19.15 29.21
N ALA A 23 -1.22 19.12 28.10
CA ALA A 23 -1.82 19.22 26.79
C ALA A 23 -2.87 18.12 26.79
N THR A 24 -4.12 18.49 27.02
CA THR A 24 -5.25 17.64 26.67
C THR A 24 -5.08 17.43 25.18
N VAL A 25 -4.54 16.29 24.78
CA VAL A 25 -4.58 15.84 23.41
C VAL A 25 -6.06 15.75 23.10
N GLN A 26 -6.58 16.80 22.47
CA GLN A 26 -7.93 16.78 21.95
C GLN A 26 -7.90 15.64 20.93
N ALA A 27 -8.61 14.56 21.20
CA ALA A 27 -8.68 13.42 20.30
C ALA A 27 -9.02 13.98 18.92
N GLN A 28 -8.08 13.85 17.99
CA GLN A 28 -8.29 14.34 16.64
C GLN A 28 -9.52 13.59 16.10
N GLY A 29 -10.44 14.31 15.44
CA GLY A 29 -11.57 13.65 14.80
C GLY A 29 -11.10 12.80 13.63
N VAL A 30 -11.85 11.76 13.27
CA VAL A 30 -11.57 10.97 12.05
C VAL A 30 -11.68 11.89 10.83
N ASN A 31 -10.66 11.88 9.97
CA ASN A 31 -10.73 12.57 8.69
C ASN A 31 -11.66 11.83 7.72
N MET A 32 -12.88 12.33 7.56
CA MET A 32 -13.90 11.73 6.69
C MET A 32 -13.73 12.08 5.20
N SER A 33 -12.79 12.96 4.84
CA SER A 33 -12.54 13.35 3.44
C SER A 33 -11.58 12.43 2.71
N ARG A 34 -10.77 11.65 3.46
CA ARG A 34 -9.86 10.65 2.93
C ARG A 34 -10.40 9.28 3.26
N TYR A 35 -10.64 8.48 2.23
CA TYR A 35 -11.25 7.17 2.41
C TYR A 35 -10.85 6.17 1.33
N ILE A 36 -11.08 4.90 1.66
CA ILE A 36 -10.94 3.75 0.77
C ILE A 36 -12.28 3.02 0.78
N THR A 37 -12.77 2.64 -0.38
CA THR A 37 -14.02 1.88 -0.52
C THR A 37 -13.73 0.47 -1.02
N LEU A 38 -14.38 -0.51 -0.40
CA LEU A 38 -14.28 -1.92 -0.74
C LEU A 38 -15.67 -2.43 -1.13
N THR A 39 -15.74 -3.21 -2.21
CA THR A 39 -16.92 -4.02 -2.51
C THR A 39 -16.74 -5.39 -1.86
N VAL A 40 -17.64 -5.70 -0.93
CA VAL A 40 -17.51 -6.82 0.02
C VAL A 40 -18.74 -7.71 0.00
N GLN A 41 -18.60 -8.96 0.42
CA GLN A 41 -19.73 -9.87 0.60
C GLN A 41 -20.40 -9.64 1.97
N SER A 42 -21.69 -9.27 1.94
CA SER A 42 -22.46 -9.01 3.16
C SER A 42 -22.44 -10.20 4.12
N GLY A 43 -22.28 -9.92 5.42
CA GLY A 43 -22.23 -10.89 6.50
C GLY A 43 -20.87 -11.59 6.68
N GLN A 44 -19.91 -11.36 5.79
CA GLN A 44 -18.58 -11.97 5.89
C GLN A 44 -17.59 -11.08 6.66
N PRO A 45 -16.61 -11.68 7.37
CA PRO A 45 -15.53 -10.93 7.98
C PRO A 45 -14.54 -10.45 6.90
N ILE A 46 -14.18 -9.18 6.96
CA ILE A 46 -13.17 -8.56 6.12
C ILE A 46 -11.94 -8.25 7.00
N ARG A 47 -10.81 -8.85 6.63
CA ARG A 47 -9.51 -8.69 7.27
C ARG A 47 -8.84 -7.42 6.77
N LEU A 48 -8.53 -6.52 7.70
CA LEU A 48 -7.87 -5.25 7.41
C LEU A 48 -6.73 -5.01 8.40
N LYS A 49 -5.66 -4.39 7.91
CA LYS A 49 -4.62 -3.75 8.71
C LYS A 49 -4.36 -2.34 8.20
N PHE A 50 -3.88 -1.50 9.09
CA PHE A 50 -3.67 -0.09 8.83
C PHE A 50 -2.29 0.35 9.34
N LYS A 51 -1.77 1.39 8.72
CA LYS A 51 -0.61 2.16 9.19
C LYS A 51 -0.88 3.64 8.88
N ALA A 52 -0.37 4.53 9.72
CA ALA A 52 -0.54 5.97 9.58
C ALA A 52 0.76 6.71 9.86
N ALA A 53 0.92 7.89 9.28
CA ALA A 53 2.13 8.71 9.43
C ALA A 53 2.34 9.24 10.85
N ALA A 54 1.30 9.24 11.69
CA ALA A 54 1.34 9.72 13.07
C ALA A 54 0.78 8.69 14.04
N VAL A 55 1.33 8.69 15.26
CA VAL A 55 0.78 7.92 16.38
C VAL A 55 -0.62 8.41 16.73
N SER A 56 -1.46 7.50 17.23
CA SER A 56 -2.82 7.82 17.67
C SER A 56 -3.73 8.42 16.59
N THR A 57 -3.50 8.06 15.33
CA THR A 57 -4.33 8.49 14.19
C THR A 57 -5.71 7.80 14.24
N PRO A 58 -6.82 8.55 14.26
CA PRO A 58 -8.16 7.99 14.29
C PRO A 58 -8.60 7.50 12.88
N VAL A 59 -9.05 6.26 12.80
CA VAL A 59 -9.60 5.64 11.58
C VAL A 59 -10.99 5.11 11.89
N ARG A 60 -11.93 5.27 10.96
CA ARG A 60 -13.29 4.72 11.08
C ARG A 60 -13.58 3.75 9.95
N VAL A 61 -14.00 2.55 10.30
CA VAL A 61 -14.53 1.57 9.35
C VAL A 61 -16.05 1.58 9.43
N VAL A 62 -16.71 1.84 8.30
CA VAL A 62 -18.18 1.86 8.17
C VAL A 62 -18.60 0.81 7.15
N SER A 63 -19.58 -0.02 7.49
CA SER A 63 -20.25 -0.93 6.57
C SER A 63 -21.71 -1.02 7.00
N GLY A 64 -22.64 -0.50 6.19
CA GLY A 64 -24.06 -0.46 6.56
C GLY A 64 -24.31 0.29 7.87
N ALA A 65 -24.95 -0.37 8.82
CA ALA A 65 -25.17 0.14 10.17
C ALA A 65 -23.96 -0.06 11.11
N ASN A 66 -22.99 -0.91 10.72
CA ASN A 66 -21.77 -1.11 11.50
C ASN A 66 -20.82 0.08 11.33
N SER A 67 -20.33 0.60 12.46
CA SER A 67 -19.28 1.63 12.50
C SER A 67 -18.33 1.31 13.64
N THR A 68 -17.02 1.30 13.36
CA THR A 68 -15.98 1.01 14.35
C THR A 68 -14.83 1.98 14.20
N ASP A 69 -14.42 2.60 15.31
CA ASP A 69 -13.25 3.47 15.35
C ASP A 69 -12.04 2.67 15.84
N VAL A 70 -10.92 2.84 15.14
CA VAL A 70 -9.64 2.21 15.39
C VAL A 70 -8.60 3.31 15.57
N THR A 71 -7.69 3.12 16.52
CA THR A 71 -6.52 4.00 16.68
C THR A 71 -5.33 3.35 16.00
N VAL A 72 -4.76 4.03 15.01
CA VAL A 72 -3.66 3.56 14.16
C VAL A 72 -2.38 4.33 14.50
N GLY A 73 -1.23 3.68 14.38
CA GLY A 73 0.07 4.30 14.61
C GLY A 73 0.99 4.17 13.41
N THR A 74 2.28 4.44 13.64
CA THR A 74 3.33 4.39 12.63
C THR A 74 3.76 2.98 12.23
N ASP A 75 3.39 1.98 13.04
CA ASP A 75 3.57 0.57 12.72
C ASP A 75 2.25 -0.04 12.25
N TRP A 76 2.35 -1.09 11.45
CA TRP A 76 1.20 -1.88 11.03
C TRP A 76 0.41 -2.41 12.24
N THR A 77 -0.90 -2.21 12.24
CA THR A 77 -1.77 -2.82 13.25
C THR A 77 -1.72 -4.34 13.16
N ALA A 78 -2.09 -5.03 14.24
CA ALA A 78 -2.50 -6.43 14.15
C ALA A 78 -3.68 -6.58 13.17
N GLU A 79 -3.84 -7.77 12.59
CA GLU A 79 -4.99 -8.09 11.75
C GLU A 79 -6.30 -7.93 12.54
N GLN A 80 -7.26 -7.23 11.93
CA GLN A 80 -8.58 -6.99 12.51
C GLN A 80 -9.66 -7.45 11.54
N ASN A 81 -10.72 -8.05 12.07
CA ASN A 81 -11.88 -8.49 11.31
C ASN A 81 -13.04 -7.50 11.49
N PHE A 82 -13.58 -7.03 10.38
CA PHE A 82 -14.77 -6.19 10.34
C PHE A 82 -15.89 -6.94 9.60
N THR A 83 -17.02 -7.16 10.26
CA THR A 83 -18.15 -7.83 9.61
C THR A 83 -18.81 -6.86 8.63
N ALA A 84 -18.83 -7.24 7.35
CA ALA A 84 -19.55 -6.50 6.33
C ALA A 84 -21.06 -6.51 6.61
N ASP A 85 -21.67 -5.33 6.65
CA ASP A 85 -23.13 -5.16 6.69
C ASP A 85 -23.52 -4.41 5.40
N GLY A 86 -24.03 -5.17 4.43
CA GLY A 86 -24.21 -4.73 3.06
C GLY A 86 -23.02 -5.06 2.15
N THR A 87 -23.03 -4.49 0.95
CA THR A 87 -22.07 -4.81 -0.13
C THR A 87 -20.89 -3.85 -0.19
N THR A 88 -20.86 -2.86 0.68
CA THR A 88 -19.86 -1.80 0.66
C THR A 88 -19.32 -1.58 2.07
N MET A 89 -18.00 -1.49 2.17
CA MET A 89 -17.29 -1.08 3.36
C MET A 89 -16.43 0.13 2.99
N THR A 90 -16.41 1.14 3.84
CA THR A 90 -15.60 2.35 3.65
C THR A 90 -14.74 2.57 4.88
N VAL A 91 -13.44 2.75 4.65
CA VAL A 91 -12.45 3.07 5.66
C VAL A 91 -12.10 4.54 5.52
N TYR A 92 -12.37 5.34 6.55
CA TYR A 92 -12.09 6.76 6.62
C TYR A 92 -10.88 7.02 7.52
N GLY A 93 -9.99 7.93 7.12
CA GLY A 93 -8.89 8.39 7.95
C GLY A 93 -7.61 8.69 7.20
N ASP A 94 -6.68 9.33 7.91
CA ASP A 94 -5.36 9.71 7.42
C ASP A 94 -4.36 8.55 7.50
N ILE A 95 -4.62 7.48 6.75
CA ILE A 95 -3.70 6.33 6.66
C ILE A 95 -2.67 6.53 5.54
N ASP A 96 -1.49 5.95 5.71
CA ASP A 96 -0.44 5.86 4.68
C ASP A 96 -0.15 4.41 4.29
N GLY A 97 -0.55 3.43 5.11
CA GLY A 97 -0.55 2.02 4.76
C GLY A 97 -1.92 1.38 4.90
N PHE A 98 -2.33 0.64 3.87
CA PHE A 98 -3.56 -0.14 3.86
C PHE A 98 -3.30 -1.56 3.40
N GLU A 99 -3.71 -2.54 4.20
CA GLU A 99 -3.62 -3.96 3.85
C GLU A 99 -5.01 -4.60 3.98
N CYS A 100 -5.51 -5.15 2.88
CA CYS A 100 -6.77 -5.89 2.80
C CYS A 100 -6.57 -7.25 2.11
N GLY A 101 -5.38 -7.81 2.25
CA GLY A 101 -5.04 -9.10 1.64
C GLY A 101 -5.78 -10.28 2.27
N GLY A 102 -5.93 -11.35 1.49
CA GLY A 102 -6.43 -12.64 1.99
C GLY A 102 -7.94 -12.73 2.18
N ASN A 103 -8.73 -11.78 1.68
CA ASN A 103 -10.21 -11.81 1.74
C ASN A 103 -10.84 -12.67 0.64
N ARG A 104 -10.06 -13.19 -0.32
CA ARG A 104 -10.48 -14.17 -1.32
C ARG A 104 -11.72 -13.70 -2.10
N ALA A 105 -12.81 -14.48 -2.08
CA ALA A 105 -14.05 -14.19 -2.77
C ALA A 105 -14.84 -13.03 -2.16
N GLU A 106 -14.52 -12.67 -0.91
CA GLU A 106 -15.32 -11.73 -0.12
C GLU A 106 -14.96 -10.28 -0.40
N LEU A 107 -13.92 -10.02 -1.21
CA LEU A 107 -13.48 -8.70 -1.66
C LEU A 107 -13.27 -8.73 -3.18
N THR A 108 -14.13 -8.02 -3.90
CA THR A 108 -14.20 -8.09 -5.37
C THR A 108 -13.93 -6.76 -6.07
N ALA A 109 -13.89 -5.65 -5.32
CA ALA A 109 -13.39 -4.38 -5.83
C ALA A 109 -12.78 -3.55 -4.70
N LEU A 110 -11.79 -2.73 -5.07
CA LEU A 110 -11.07 -1.85 -4.19
C LEU A 110 -10.88 -0.50 -4.88
N ASP A 111 -11.30 0.58 -4.23
CA ASP A 111 -11.10 1.96 -4.68
C ASP A 111 -10.31 2.72 -3.62
N VAL A 112 -9.08 3.08 -3.98
CA VAL A 112 -8.12 3.83 -3.15
C VAL A 112 -7.93 5.27 -3.64
N SER A 113 -8.72 5.72 -4.61
CA SER A 113 -8.52 7.01 -5.30
C SER A 113 -8.66 8.23 -4.38
N GLN A 114 -9.42 8.10 -3.30
CA GLN A 114 -9.65 9.16 -2.30
C GLN A 114 -8.65 9.12 -1.14
N ASN A 115 -7.67 8.23 -1.18
CA ASN A 115 -6.58 8.15 -0.21
C ASN A 115 -5.22 8.37 -0.89
N THR A 116 -5.06 9.56 -1.47
CA THR A 116 -3.93 9.91 -2.36
C THR A 116 -2.55 9.93 -1.71
N GLN A 117 -2.47 9.96 -0.37
CA GLN A 117 -1.22 9.91 0.38
C GLN A 117 -0.80 8.50 0.82
N LEU A 118 -1.45 7.45 0.31
CA LEU A 118 -0.99 6.08 0.55
C LEU A 118 0.45 5.89 0.04
N GLU A 119 1.30 5.36 0.92
CA GLU A 119 2.67 4.93 0.64
C GLU A 119 2.76 3.40 0.49
N GLU A 120 1.92 2.64 1.18
CA GLU A 120 1.92 1.17 1.14
C GLU A 120 0.50 0.63 0.89
N LEU A 121 0.34 -0.21 -0.13
CA LEU A 121 -0.93 -0.86 -0.46
C LEU A 121 -0.72 -2.36 -0.68
N TYR A 122 -1.35 -3.17 0.17
CA TYR A 122 -1.27 -4.63 0.13
C TYR A 122 -2.66 -5.26 0.01
N CYS A 123 -3.01 -5.75 -1.17
CA CYS A 123 -4.33 -6.29 -1.51
C CYS A 123 -4.25 -7.69 -2.13
N GLN A 124 -3.19 -8.43 -1.82
CA GLN A 124 -2.93 -9.77 -2.34
C GLN A 124 -3.99 -10.80 -1.93
N ASN A 125 -4.11 -11.91 -2.67
CA ASN A 125 -4.99 -13.03 -2.32
C ASN A 125 -6.49 -12.65 -2.22
N ASN A 126 -6.99 -11.92 -3.22
CA ASN A 126 -8.38 -11.51 -3.37
C ASN A 126 -8.93 -11.96 -4.74
N ARG A 127 -10.04 -11.37 -5.21
CA ARG A 127 -10.57 -11.57 -6.56
C ARG A 127 -10.78 -10.25 -7.28
N LEU A 128 -9.80 -9.36 -7.20
CA LEU A 128 -9.88 -8.06 -7.87
C LEU A 128 -9.77 -8.25 -9.39
N PRO A 129 -10.79 -7.85 -10.18
CA PRO A 129 -10.73 -7.89 -11.64
C PRO A 129 -10.01 -6.66 -12.22
N ALA A 130 -9.83 -5.61 -11.40
CA ALA A 130 -9.13 -4.39 -11.75
C ALA A 130 -8.59 -3.73 -10.47
N LEU A 131 -7.53 -2.95 -10.62
CA LEU A 131 -6.96 -2.11 -9.58
C LEU A 131 -6.46 -0.82 -10.22
N ASP A 132 -7.00 0.32 -9.77
CA ASP A 132 -6.56 1.65 -10.20
C ASP A 132 -5.77 2.31 -9.07
N VAL A 133 -4.50 2.60 -9.35
CA VAL A 133 -3.58 3.29 -8.44
C VAL A 133 -3.09 4.63 -9.00
N SER A 134 -3.76 5.15 -10.04
CA SER A 134 -3.35 6.38 -10.76
C SER A 134 -3.32 7.63 -9.88
N GLN A 135 -4.10 7.66 -8.79
CA GLN A 135 -4.13 8.78 -7.84
C GLN A 135 -3.15 8.61 -6.68
N ASN A 136 -2.54 7.43 -6.50
CA ASN A 136 -1.70 7.08 -5.37
C ASN A 136 -0.22 7.28 -5.71
N THR A 137 0.13 8.50 -6.14
CA THR A 137 1.47 8.90 -6.59
C THR A 137 2.56 8.81 -5.51
N GLN A 138 2.16 8.63 -4.24
CA GLN A 138 3.06 8.47 -3.12
C GLN A 138 3.44 7.01 -2.81
N LEU A 139 2.87 6.04 -3.52
CA LEU A 139 3.16 4.62 -3.31
C LEU A 139 4.65 4.31 -3.45
N LYS A 140 5.17 3.63 -2.43
CA LYS A 140 6.51 3.03 -2.33
C LYS A 140 6.42 1.50 -2.36
N GLY A 141 5.38 0.92 -1.76
CA GLY A 141 5.12 -0.52 -1.79
C GLY A 141 3.72 -0.83 -2.34
N LEU A 142 3.66 -1.69 -3.36
CA LEU A 142 2.41 -2.21 -3.91
C LEU A 142 2.46 -3.73 -3.99
N GLY A 143 1.64 -4.41 -3.19
CA GLY A 143 1.37 -5.84 -3.32
C GLY A 143 -0.06 -6.09 -3.78
N CYS A 144 -0.22 -6.69 -4.94
CA CYS A 144 -1.50 -7.04 -5.55
C CYS A 144 -1.49 -8.47 -6.11
N SER A 145 -0.58 -9.31 -5.63
CA SER A 145 -0.44 -10.69 -6.07
C SER A 145 -1.67 -11.56 -5.81
N ASP A 146 -1.82 -12.66 -6.55
CA ASP A 146 -2.92 -13.60 -6.41
C ASP A 146 -4.29 -12.91 -6.52
N ASN A 147 -4.50 -12.21 -7.64
CA ASN A 147 -5.77 -11.57 -8.02
C ASN A 147 -6.17 -12.02 -9.44
N GLN A 148 -7.04 -11.26 -10.11
CA GLN A 148 -7.51 -11.55 -11.47
C GLN A 148 -7.28 -10.36 -12.40
N LEU A 149 -6.16 -9.64 -12.19
CA LEU A 149 -5.86 -8.42 -12.93
C LEU A 149 -5.41 -8.77 -14.37
N PRO A 150 -6.14 -8.33 -15.41
CA PRO A 150 -5.71 -8.52 -16.80
C PRO A 150 -4.67 -7.47 -17.23
N ALA A 151 -4.62 -6.34 -16.51
CA ALA A 151 -3.71 -5.23 -16.71
C ALA A 151 -3.47 -4.52 -15.37
N LEU A 152 -2.32 -3.86 -15.26
CA LEU A 152 -1.94 -3.03 -14.14
C LEU A 152 -1.14 -1.84 -14.67
N ASP A 153 -1.61 -0.62 -14.38
CA ASP A 153 -0.93 0.62 -14.73
C ASP A 153 -0.29 1.23 -13.49
N VAL A 154 1.04 1.28 -13.48
CA VAL A 154 1.86 1.87 -12.41
C VAL A 154 2.59 3.14 -12.87
N SER A 155 2.21 3.71 -14.01
CA SER A 155 2.89 4.87 -14.61
C SER A 155 2.87 6.12 -13.71
N ALA A 156 1.85 6.26 -12.86
CA ALA A 156 1.74 7.34 -11.88
C ALA A 156 2.55 7.08 -10.59
N CYS A 157 2.98 5.85 -10.34
CA CYS A 157 3.66 5.43 -9.11
C CYS A 157 5.19 5.60 -9.24
N THR A 158 5.66 6.81 -9.51
CA THR A 158 7.09 7.08 -9.79
C THR A 158 8.01 6.93 -8.56
N ARG A 159 7.43 6.72 -7.37
CA ARG A 159 8.14 6.49 -6.10
C ARG A 159 8.17 5.01 -5.70
N LEU A 160 7.63 4.12 -6.54
CA LEU A 160 7.52 2.71 -6.22
C LEU A 160 8.91 2.07 -6.10
N GLU A 161 9.16 1.45 -4.94
CA GLU A 161 10.38 0.73 -4.59
C GLU A 161 10.16 -0.79 -4.62
N GLU A 162 8.95 -1.23 -4.28
CA GLU A 162 8.55 -2.63 -4.24
C GLU A 162 7.24 -2.84 -4.98
N LEU A 163 7.25 -3.74 -5.96
CA LEU A 163 6.06 -4.16 -6.70
C LEU A 163 5.95 -5.68 -6.68
N ASP A 164 4.89 -6.19 -6.05
CA ASP A 164 4.43 -7.55 -6.20
C ASP A 164 3.09 -7.60 -6.94
N CYS A 165 3.12 -8.15 -8.15
CA CYS A 165 1.95 -8.38 -9.01
C CYS A 165 1.89 -9.83 -9.49
N GLY A 166 2.59 -10.75 -8.80
CA GLY A 166 2.63 -12.16 -9.18
C GLY A 166 1.26 -12.85 -9.11
N GLY A 167 1.04 -13.93 -9.86
CA GLY A 167 -0.22 -14.68 -9.79
C GLY A 167 -1.43 -13.87 -10.30
N ASN A 168 -1.28 -13.22 -11.45
CA ASN A 168 -2.34 -12.44 -12.12
C ASN A 168 -2.45 -12.87 -13.60
N ASP A 169 -3.29 -12.19 -14.37
CA ASP A 169 -3.48 -12.45 -15.80
C ASP A 169 -2.81 -11.38 -16.69
N LEU A 170 -1.75 -10.73 -16.19
CA LEU A 170 -1.08 -9.63 -16.90
C LEU A 170 -0.43 -10.14 -18.19
N THR A 171 -0.75 -9.48 -19.31
CA THR A 171 -0.15 -9.77 -20.62
C THR A 171 1.00 -8.83 -20.97
N ALA A 172 1.04 -7.66 -20.32
CA ALA A 172 2.10 -6.68 -20.39
C ALA A 172 2.24 -5.99 -19.03
N LEU A 173 3.44 -5.51 -18.74
CA LEU A 173 3.74 -4.71 -17.56
C LEU A 173 4.78 -3.65 -17.95
N ASP A 174 4.42 -2.39 -17.80
CA ASP A 174 5.31 -1.26 -18.03
C ASP A 174 5.76 -0.67 -16.69
N VAL A 175 7.06 -0.78 -16.41
CA VAL A 175 7.71 -0.24 -15.21
C VAL A 175 8.65 0.93 -15.53
N SER A 176 8.56 1.49 -16.73
CA SER A 176 9.48 2.55 -17.19
C SER A 176 9.44 3.82 -16.34
N ALA A 177 8.30 4.12 -15.72
CA ALA A 177 8.13 5.24 -14.79
C ALA A 177 8.61 4.92 -13.35
N CYS A 178 8.78 3.65 -12.99
CA CYS A 178 9.16 3.20 -11.67
C CYS A 178 10.69 3.18 -11.51
N THR A 179 11.35 4.33 -11.66
CA THR A 179 12.82 4.42 -11.69
C THR A 179 13.49 4.13 -10.33
N GLN A 180 12.70 4.10 -9.25
CA GLN A 180 13.16 3.76 -7.89
C GLN A 180 12.91 2.29 -7.51
N LEU A 181 12.42 1.47 -8.45
CA LEU A 181 12.07 0.09 -8.19
C LEU A 181 13.33 -0.74 -7.84
N LYS A 182 13.27 -1.40 -6.68
CA LYS A 182 14.34 -2.25 -6.13
C LYS A 182 13.95 -3.72 -6.18
N MET A 183 12.68 -4.03 -5.98
CA MET A 183 12.17 -5.40 -5.98
C MET A 183 10.94 -5.51 -6.86
N LEU A 184 10.99 -6.45 -7.81
CA LEU A 184 9.89 -6.75 -8.72
C LEU A 184 9.57 -8.24 -8.67
N TRP A 185 8.34 -8.55 -8.25
CA TRP A 185 7.72 -9.86 -8.38
C TRP A 185 6.60 -9.78 -9.40
N CYS A 186 6.81 -10.40 -10.56
CA CYS A 186 5.83 -10.49 -11.66
C CYS A 186 5.69 -11.94 -12.16
N PHE A 187 6.03 -12.91 -11.30
CA PHE A 187 5.91 -14.33 -11.60
C PHE A 187 4.46 -14.76 -11.82
N GLU A 188 4.22 -15.91 -12.45
CA GLU A 188 2.86 -16.45 -12.66
C GLU A 188 1.91 -15.44 -13.31
N ASN A 189 2.32 -14.95 -14.49
CA ASN A 189 1.55 -14.06 -15.34
C ASN A 189 1.63 -14.57 -16.79
N ARG A 190 1.19 -13.75 -17.76
CA ARG A 190 1.23 -14.06 -19.19
C ARG A 190 2.11 -13.10 -19.97
N LEU A 191 3.12 -12.51 -19.32
CA LEU A 191 4.02 -11.54 -19.93
C LEU A 191 4.83 -12.19 -21.07
N THR A 192 4.87 -11.52 -22.22
CA THR A 192 5.68 -11.97 -23.37
C THR A 192 7.00 -11.21 -23.50
N ALA A 193 7.11 -10.06 -22.83
CA ALA A 193 8.30 -9.23 -22.73
C ALA A 193 8.24 -8.43 -21.42
N LEU A 194 9.40 -8.06 -20.92
CA LEU A 194 9.56 -7.17 -19.78
C LEU A 194 10.82 -6.34 -20.04
N ASP A 195 10.71 -5.03 -19.87
CA ASP A 195 11.83 -4.10 -19.96
C ASP A 195 12.03 -3.44 -18.60
N VAL A 196 13.23 -3.57 -18.06
CA VAL A 196 13.61 -3.00 -16.76
C VAL A 196 14.76 -1.99 -16.90
N SER A 197 15.05 -1.51 -18.12
CA SER A 197 16.19 -0.61 -18.37
C SER A 197 16.09 0.73 -17.63
N ALA A 198 14.87 1.15 -17.29
CA ALA A 198 14.63 2.37 -16.51
C ALA A 198 14.78 2.15 -14.99
N CYS A 199 14.72 0.89 -14.52
CA CYS A 199 14.80 0.52 -13.11
C CYS A 199 16.27 0.36 -12.68
N ALA A 200 17.03 1.44 -12.72
CA ALA A 200 18.47 1.43 -12.43
C ALA A 200 18.83 0.92 -11.01
N GLN A 201 17.86 0.95 -10.08
CA GLN A 201 18.02 0.49 -8.70
C GLN A 201 17.57 -0.96 -8.48
N LEU A 202 17.13 -1.68 -9.52
CA LEU A 202 16.57 -3.02 -9.37
C LEU A 202 17.63 -4.00 -8.83
N GLU A 203 17.27 -4.69 -7.74
CA GLU A 203 18.13 -5.62 -7.03
C GLU A 203 17.63 -7.05 -7.15
N LYS A 204 16.30 -7.24 -7.16
CA LYS A 204 15.68 -8.55 -7.25
C LYS A 204 14.56 -8.56 -8.27
N LEU A 205 14.60 -9.54 -9.16
CA LEU A 205 13.58 -9.79 -10.16
C LEU A 205 13.11 -11.24 -10.10
N TYR A 206 11.81 -11.44 -9.83
CA TYR A 206 11.15 -12.73 -9.88
C TYR A 206 10.14 -12.70 -11.02
N CYS A 207 10.47 -13.35 -12.14
CA CYS A 207 9.67 -13.31 -13.36
C CYS A 207 9.37 -14.71 -13.94
N ALA A 208 9.59 -15.75 -13.15
CA ALA A 208 9.28 -17.14 -13.52
C ALA A 208 7.81 -17.32 -13.92
N LYS A 209 7.51 -18.41 -14.65
CA LYS A 209 6.14 -18.76 -15.08
C LYS A 209 5.42 -17.62 -15.82
N ASN A 210 6.11 -17.06 -16.80
CA ASN A 210 5.55 -16.14 -17.80
C ASN A 210 5.68 -16.77 -19.20
N ASN A 211 5.19 -16.07 -20.23
CA ASN A 211 5.22 -16.54 -21.62
C ASN A 211 6.39 -15.93 -22.42
N PHE A 212 7.56 -15.81 -21.80
CA PHE A 212 8.74 -15.25 -22.46
C PHE A 212 9.31 -16.21 -23.51
N SER A 213 9.59 -15.68 -24.70
CA SER A 213 10.46 -16.36 -25.66
C SER A 213 11.93 -16.22 -25.26
N THR A 214 12.82 -17.08 -25.77
CA THR A 214 14.28 -16.95 -25.59
C THR A 214 14.79 -15.56 -26.01
N ALA A 215 14.26 -15.01 -27.10
CA ALA A 215 14.63 -13.66 -27.55
C ALA A 215 14.16 -12.57 -26.57
N ALA A 216 13.01 -12.76 -25.91
CA ALA A 216 12.53 -11.84 -24.88
C ALA A 216 13.36 -11.94 -23.60
N LEU A 217 13.73 -13.16 -23.18
CA LEU A 217 14.63 -13.37 -22.04
C LEU A 217 16.01 -12.75 -22.29
N ASN A 218 16.55 -12.89 -23.50
CA ASN A 218 17.82 -12.23 -23.86
C ASN A 218 17.71 -10.70 -23.78
N ARG A 219 16.62 -10.11 -24.28
CA ARG A 219 16.38 -8.66 -24.14
C ARG A 219 16.23 -8.23 -22.69
N LEU A 220 15.51 -9.02 -21.89
CA LEU A 220 15.38 -8.78 -20.45
C LEU A 220 16.74 -8.81 -19.77
N TYR A 221 17.60 -9.80 -20.11
CA TYR A 221 18.96 -9.88 -19.59
C TYR A 221 19.78 -8.62 -19.96
N CYS A 222 19.65 -8.14 -21.20
CA CYS A 222 20.33 -6.92 -21.63
C CYS A 222 19.76 -5.63 -21.01
N SER A 223 18.54 -5.63 -20.46
CA SER A 223 17.94 -4.45 -19.82
C SER A 223 18.20 -4.38 -18.32
N LEU A 224 18.85 -5.39 -17.73
CA LEU A 224 19.23 -5.38 -16.32
C LEU A 224 20.21 -4.25 -16.01
N PRO A 225 20.12 -3.63 -14.82
CA PRO A 225 21.04 -2.58 -14.43
C PRO A 225 22.46 -3.13 -14.25
N ASP A 226 23.46 -2.35 -14.71
CA ASP A 226 24.85 -2.59 -14.36
C ASP A 226 25.07 -2.30 -12.86
N ARG A 227 25.47 -3.33 -12.11
CA ARG A 227 25.72 -3.23 -10.67
C ARG A 227 27.22 -3.09 -10.46
N THR A 228 27.70 -1.84 -10.40
CA THR A 228 29.07 -1.54 -9.92
C THR A 228 29.18 -1.53 -8.40
N SER A 229 28.10 -1.90 -7.68
CA SER A 229 28.00 -1.95 -6.22
C SER A 229 28.45 -3.30 -5.65
N THR A 230 28.59 -3.40 -4.32
CA THR A 230 28.93 -4.66 -3.62
C THR A 230 27.75 -5.63 -3.45
N THR A 231 26.52 -5.21 -3.77
CA THR A 231 25.33 -6.05 -3.60
C THR A 231 24.94 -6.65 -4.94
N GLU A 232 25.11 -7.98 -5.06
CA GLU A 232 24.73 -8.77 -6.23
C GLU A 232 23.23 -8.62 -6.53
N GLY A 233 22.89 -8.46 -7.81
CA GLY A 233 21.51 -8.53 -8.27
C GLY A 233 21.12 -9.99 -8.50
N VAL A 234 19.86 -10.35 -8.23
CA VAL A 234 19.38 -11.73 -8.36
C VAL A 234 18.14 -11.80 -9.25
N ILE A 235 18.12 -12.79 -10.15
CA ILE A 235 17.01 -13.04 -11.06
C ILE A 235 16.55 -14.48 -10.93
N TYR A 236 15.26 -14.65 -10.71
CA TYR A 236 14.58 -15.93 -10.66
C TYR A 236 13.65 -16.04 -11.86
N SER A 237 14.15 -16.66 -12.92
CA SER A 237 13.45 -16.87 -14.19
C SER A 237 12.87 -18.28 -14.35
N ALA A 238 13.18 -19.20 -13.43
CA ALA A 238 12.59 -20.54 -13.32
C ALA A 238 12.55 -20.99 -11.84
N ASP A 239 11.50 -21.71 -11.45
CA ASP A 239 11.31 -22.15 -10.06
C ASP A 239 12.15 -23.39 -9.69
N ASN A 240 12.43 -24.27 -10.65
CA ASN A 240 13.33 -25.42 -10.49
C ASN A 240 13.79 -25.98 -11.85
N ASN A 241 14.72 -26.94 -11.82
CA ASN A 241 15.30 -27.58 -13.02
C ASN A 241 14.38 -28.57 -13.73
N THR A 242 13.15 -28.76 -13.24
CA THR A 242 12.12 -29.62 -13.86
C THR A 242 11.01 -28.84 -14.56
N ASP A 243 11.04 -27.50 -14.49
CA ASP A 243 10.11 -26.63 -15.19
C ASP A 243 10.27 -26.78 -16.72
N PRO A 244 9.19 -27.02 -17.50
CA PRO A 244 9.26 -27.09 -18.96
C PRO A 244 9.89 -25.85 -19.61
N GLY A 245 9.82 -24.68 -18.96
CA GLY A 245 10.43 -23.42 -19.39
C GLY A 245 11.94 -23.32 -19.15
N HIS A 246 12.53 -24.23 -18.36
CA HIS A 246 13.98 -24.24 -18.04
C HIS A 246 14.86 -24.28 -19.29
N ALA A 247 14.43 -24.99 -20.35
CA ALA A 247 15.19 -25.08 -21.61
C ALA A 247 15.28 -23.73 -22.37
N ASN A 248 14.38 -22.78 -22.11
CA ASN A 248 14.37 -21.47 -22.75
C ASN A 248 15.21 -20.42 -22.00
N VAL A 249 15.66 -20.75 -20.79
CA VAL A 249 16.35 -19.86 -19.84
C VAL A 249 17.88 -20.07 -19.86
N LEU A 250 18.38 -21.01 -20.67
CA LEU A 250 19.81 -21.21 -20.86
C LEU A 250 20.40 -20.02 -21.63
N ALA A 251 20.86 -19.02 -20.87
CA ALA A 251 21.80 -18.02 -21.35
C ALA A 251 23.09 -18.74 -21.78
N SER A 252 23.42 -18.67 -23.07
CA SER A 252 24.73 -18.98 -23.61
C SER A 252 25.65 -17.77 -23.51
#